data_AF-A0A7S4UHS7-F1
#
_entry.id   AF-A0A7S4UHS7-F1
#
_cell.length_a   1.000
_cell.length_b   1.000
_cell.length_c   1.000
_cell.angle_alpha   90.00
_cell.angle_beta   90.00
_cell.angle_gamma   90.00
#
_symmetry.space_group_name_H-M   'P 1'
#
loop_
_entity.id
_entity.type
_entity.pdbx_description
1 polymer ?
#
loop_
_entity_poly.entity_id
_entity_poly.type
_entity_poly.pdbx_seq_one_letter_code
_entity_poly.pdbx_strand_id
1 'polypeptide(L)'
;LFEYVFRQPKAIRSALVVVLPVMSLMSAFVNESTVIGTLTRTMIVWAQRCKLPVQQVLMPMLLAVLLGSTMSLLGCTTNILISCLAVNRDPSLHFPTFQMACVSLPLCFVGAIYMILYAPMLLPATLIPRKEREKATATERVFCARLKVGEKAPFVGQTYGEAGLEVPGAMIVRIEAASGFIKYSALFQFADSDSDSD
;
A
#
# COMPACT_ATOMS: atom_id res chain seq x y z
N LEU A 1 -20.42 -20.38 -1.47
CA LEU A 1 -19.05 -19.84 -1.26
C LEU A 1 -18.73 -18.69 -2.22
N PHE A 2 -18.96 -18.87 -3.53
CA PHE A 2 -18.81 -17.81 -4.54
C PHE A 2 -19.68 -16.56 -4.31
N GLU A 3 -20.95 -16.71 -3.90
CA GLU A 3 -21.80 -15.55 -3.61
C GLU A 3 -21.34 -14.71 -2.41
N TYR A 4 -20.62 -15.31 -1.45
CA TYR A 4 -20.11 -14.59 -0.28
C TYR A 4 -18.86 -13.77 -0.63
N VAL A 5 -18.08 -14.23 -1.60
CA VAL A 5 -16.89 -13.53 -2.12
C VAL A 5 -17.28 -12.30 -2.95
N PHE A 6 -18.45 -12.32 -3.62
CA PHE A 6 -18.94 -11.21 -4.46
C PHE A 6 -19.88 -10.22 -3.75
N ARG A 7 -20.33 -10.53 -2.53
CA ARG A 7 -21.20 -9.61 -1.79
C ARG A 7 -20.37 -8.43 -1.29
N GLN A 8 -20.66 -7.22 -1.79
CA GLN A 8 -19.99 -5.98 -1.37
C GLN A 8 -20.06 -5.84 0.16
N PRO A 9 -18.95 -6.04 0.89
CA PRO A 9 -18.96 -5.99 2.34
C PRO A 9 -19.18 -4.54 2.78
N LYS A 10 -20.29 -4.27 3.48
CA LYS A 10 -20.57 -2.95 4.06
C LYS A 10 -19.65 -2.63 5.25
N ALA A 11 -19.00 -3.64 5.82
CA ALA A 11 -18.13 -3.52 6.98
C ALA A 11 -16.73 -4.10 6.70
N ILE A 12 -15.69 -3.40 7.15
CA ILE A 12 -14.27 -3.81 7.03
C ILE A 12 -14.05 -5.22 7.58
N ARG A 13 -14.68 -5.56 8.72
CA ARG A 13 -14.55 -6.89 9.32
C ARG A 13 -15.03 -8.01 8.39
N SER A 14 -16.16 -7.81 7.71
CA SER A 14 -16.69 -8.81 6.76
C SER A 14 -15.78 -8.98 5.53
N ALA A 15 -15.15 -7.89 5.07
CA ALA A 15 -14.15 -7.94 4.01
C ALA A 15 -12.93 -8.77 4.43
N LEU A 16 -12.41 -8.52 5.63
CA LEU A 16 -11.22 -9.21 6.15
C LEU A 16 -11.43 -10.71 6.36
N VAL A 17 -12.61 -11.12 6.85
CA VAL A 17 -12.95 -12.55 7.03
C VAL A 17 -12.88 -13.32 5.71
N VAL A 18 -13.14 -12.68 4.58
CA VAL A 18 -13.04 -13.32 3.26
C VAL A 18 -11.62 -13.22 2.70
N VAL A 19 -10.98 -12.06 2.80
CA VAL A 19 -9.66 -11.82 2.18
C VAL A 19 -8.56 -12.61 2.88
N LEU A 20 -8.51 -12.60 4.21
CA LEU A 20 -7.43 -13.22 4.98
C LEU A 20 -7.23 -14.72 4.66
N PRO A 21 -8.26 -15.60 4.73
CA PRO A 21 -8.06 -17.02 4.45
C PRO A 21 -7.68 -17.28 2.99
N VAL A 22 -8.27 -16.55 2.04
CA VAL A 22 -7.97 -16.72 0.62
C VAL A 22 -6.52 -16.34 0.33
N MET A 23 -6.06 -15.18 0.83
CA MET A 23 -4.70 -14.71 0.62
C MET A 23 -3.66 -15.61 1.28
N SER A 24 -3.91 -16.04 2.53
CA SER A 24 -3.02 -16.95 3.25
C SER A 24 -2.89 -18.29 2.53
N LEU A 25 -4.00 -18.86 2.04
CA LEU A 25 -3.98 -20.13 1.34
C LEU A 25 -3.27 -20.04 -0.01
N MET A 26 -3.52 -18.95 -0.78
CA MET A 26 -2.82 -18.73 -2.04
C MET A 26 -1.30 -18.58 -1.82
N SER A 27 -0.90 -17.84 -0.78
CA SER A 27 0.52 -17.63 -0.48
C SER A 27 1.23 -18.85 0.12
N ALA A 28 0.50 -19.84 0.64
CA ALA A 28 1.11 -21.09 1.11
C ALA A 28 1.79 -21.87 -0.03
N PHE A 29 1.46 -21.60 -1.29
CA PHE A 29 2.08 -22.27 -2.45
C PHE A 29 2.98 -21.34 -3.27
N VAL A 30 2.85 -20.02 -3.08
CA VAL A 30 3.47 -19.01 -3.94
C VAL A 30 4.24 -18.03 -3.08
N ASN A 31 5.42 -17.62 -3.55
CA ASN A 31 6.24 -16.60 -2.89
C ASN A 31 5.44 -15.30 -2.68
N GLU A 32 5.56 -14.74 -1.48
CA GLU A 32 4.88 -13.52 -1.05
C GLU A 32 5.08 -12.36 -2.03
N SER A 33 6.27 -12.22 -2.64
CA SER A 33 6.55 -11.13 -3.58
C SER A 33 5.69 -11.20 -4.85
N THR A 34 5.46 -12.41 -5.36
CA THR A 34 4.62 -12.64 -6.55
C THR A 34 3.15 -12.36 -6.23
N VAL A 35 2.68 -12.84 -5.07
CA VAL A 35 1.30 -12.64 -4.63
C VAL A 35 1.03 -11.16 -4.39
N ILE A 36 1.92 -10.46 -3.66
CA ILE A 36 1.80 -9.03 -3.38
C ILE A 36 1.83 -8.24 -4.69
N GLY A 37 2.80 -8.49 -5.57
CA GLY A 37 2.94 -7.75 -6.82
C GLY A 37 1.72 -7.87 -7.74
N THR A 38 1.17 -9.07 -7.87
CA THR A 38 0.02 -9.34 -8.73
C THR A 38 -1.30 -8.85 -8.13
N LEU A 39 -1.49 -9.00 -6.82
CA LEU A 39 -2.78 -8.72 -6.17
C LEU A 39 -2.90 -7.30 -5.63
N THR A 40 -1.81 -6.55 -5.45
CA THR A 40 -1.87 -5.19 -4.90
C THR A 40 -2.81 -4.29 -5.70
N ARG A 41 -2.67 -4.25 -7.03
CA ARG A 41 -3.53 -3.43 -7.89
C ARG A 41 -5.00 -3.86 -7.80
N THR A 42 -5.25 -5.16 -7.88
CA THR A 42 -6.58 -5.76 -7.78
C THR A 42 -7.24 -5.42 -6.44
N MET A 43 -6.50 -5.54 -5.34
CA MET A 43 -7.01 -5.23 -4.00
C MET A 43 -7.25 -3.75 -3.78
N ILE A 44 -6.42 -2.88 -4.35
CA ILE A 44 -6.69 -1.44 -4.35
C ILE A 44 -8.05 -1.19 -5.00
N VAL A 45 -8.24 -1.62 -6.26
CA VAL A 45 -9.48 -1.42 -7.03
C VAL A 45 -10.70 -2.01 -6.30
N TRP A 46 -10.56 -3.22 -5.76
CA TRP A 46 -11.62 -3.88 -4.99
C TRP A 46 -12.01 -3.10 -3.74
N ALA A 47 -11.04 -2.62 -2.96
CA ALA A 47 -11.29 -1.78 -1.79
C ALA A 47 -11.99 -0.46 -2.18
N GLN A 48 -11.61 0.15 -3.31
CA GLN A 48 -12.29 1.35 -3.82
C GLN A 48 -13.76 1.07 -4.16
N ARG A 49 -14.04 -0.04 -4.87
CA ARG A 49 -15.39 -0.45 -5.25
C ARG A 49 -16.27 -0.73 -4.03
N CYS A 50 -15.70 -1.33 -3.00
CA CYS A 50 -16.39 -1.59 -1.74
C CYS A 50 -16.51 -0.36 -0.83
N LYS A 51 -16.00 0.81 -1.25
CA LYS A 51 -15.94 2.05 -0.45
C LYS A 51 -15.23 1.87 0.90
N LEU A 52 -14.24 0.98 0.94
CA LEU A 52 -13.42 0.69 2.13
C LEU A 52 -12.09 1.45 2.07
N PRO A 53 -11.52 1.85 3.22
CA PRO A 53 -10.18 2.44 3.26
C PRO A 53 -9.15 1.44 2.75
N VAL A 54 -8.42 1.78 1.69
CA VAL A 54 -7.46 0.87 1.02
C VAL A 54 -6.43 0.33 2.01
N GLN A 55 -5.88 1.20 2.86
CA GLN A 55 -4.84 0.84 3.82
C GLN A 55 -5.31 -0.22 4.84
N GLN A 56 -6.59 -0.17 5.24
CA GLN A 56 -7.19 -1.13 6.18
C GLN A 56 -7.46 -2.50 5.54
N VAL A 57 -7.44 -2.61 4.21
CA VAL A 57 -7.53 -3.89 3.49
C VAL A 57 -6.14 -4.39 3.11
N LEU A 58 -5.28 -3.50 2.62
CA LEU A 58 -3.97 -3.85 2.13
C LEU A 58 -3.05 -4.33 3.26
N MET A 59 -3.03 -3.67 4.42
CA MET A 59 -2.16 -4.08 5.53
C MET A 59 -2.49 -5.49 6.05
N PRO A 60 -3.75 -5.84 6.35
CA PRO A 60 -4.10 -7.20 6.74
C PRO A 60 -3.85 -8.24 5.65
N MET A 61 -4.08 -7.89 4.38
CA MET A 61 -3.77 -8.76 3.24
C MET A 61 -2.27 -9.07 3.21
N LEU A 62 -1.39 -8.07 3.33
CA LEU A 62 0.06 -8.26 3.36
C LEU A 62 0.48 -9.17 4.51
N LEU A 63 -0.10 -9.00 5.70
CA LEU A 63 0.16 -9.89 6.83
C LEU A 63 -0.29 -11.33 6.53
N ALA A 64 -1.47 -11.53 5.96
CA ALA A 64 -1.96 -12.86 5.61
C ALA A 64 -1.08 -13.55 4.56
N VAL A 65 -0.59 -12.81 3.58
CA VAL A 65 0.36 -13.34 2.58
C VAL A 65 1.66 -13.75 3.25
N LEU A 66 2.23 -12.89 4.10
CA LEU A 66 3.46 -13.20 4.85
C LEU A 66 3.29 -14.44 5.73
N LEU A 67 2.21 -14.53 6.51
CA LEU A 67 1.97 -15.68 7.38
C LEU A 67 1.71 -16.95 6.57
N GLY A 68 0.96 -16.85 5.47
CA GLY A 68 0.70 -17.95 4.56
C GLY A 68 1.97 -18.52 3.92
N SER A 69 2.88 -17.66 3.45
CA SER A 69 4.14 -18.07 2.82
C SER A 69 5.03 -18.91 3.75
N THR A 70 5.00 -18.63 5.05
CA THR A 70 5.77 -19.40 6.04
C THR A 70 5.23 -20.81 6.33
N MET A 71 3.96 -21.11 5.99
CA MET A 71 3.35 -22.41 6.27
C MET A 71 3.95 -23.54 5.43
N SER A 72 4.53 -23.20 4.29
CA SER A 72 5.09 -24.15 3.34
C SER A 72 6.58 -23.92 3.16
N LEU A 73 7.27 -25.01 2.87
CA LEU A 73 8.66 -25.00 2.47
C LEU A 73 8.87 -24.28 1.13
N LEU A 74 7.88 -24.33 0.24
CA LEU A 74 7.93 -23.68 -1.08
C LEU A 74 7.59 -22.18 -1.04
N GLY A 75 6.87 -21.74 0.00
CA GLY A 75 6.35 -20.38 0.08
C GLY A 75 7.41 -19.32 0.41
N CYS A 76 8.50 -19.69 1.07
CA CYS A 76 9.54 -18.76 1.51
C CYS A 76 10.94 -19.25 1.11
N THR A 77 11.76 -18.33 0.58
CA THR A 77 13.13 -18.63 0.13
C THR A 77 14.03 -19.12 1.26
N THR A 78 13.84 -18.60 2.48
CA THR A 78 14.57 -19.05 3.67
C THR A 78 14.23 -20.51 4.01
N ASN A 79 12.96 -20.92 3.88
CA ASN A 79 12.55 -22.28 4.16
C ASN A 79 13.20 -23.27 3.18
N ILE A 80 13.21 -22.94 1.88
CA ILE A 80 13.92 -23.72 0.85
C ILE A 80 15.41 -23.79 1.17
N LEU A 81 16.04 -22.66 1.47
CA LEU A 81 17.47 -22.59 1.76
C LEU A 81 17.86 -23.48 2.95
N ILE A 82 17.08 -23.46 4.02
CA ILE A 82 17.31 -24.29 5.21
C ILE A 82 17.20 -25.78 4.85
N SER A 83 16.18 -26.18 4.08
CA SER A 83 16.03 -27.57 3.64
C SER A 83 17.18 -28.01 2.73
N CYS A 84 17.60 -27.15 1.79
CA CYS A 84 18.77 -27.42 0.95
C CYS A 84 20.05 -27.58 1.79
N LEU A 85 20.27 -26.71 2.78
CA LEU A 85 21.44 -26.78 3.67
C LEU A 85 21.42 -28.05 4.54
N ALA A 86 20.24 -28.47 4.99
CA ALA A 86 20.09 -29.67 5.81
C ALA A 86 20.34 -30.95 5.00
N VAL A 87 19.77 -31.06 3.79
CA VAL A 87 20.02 -32.20 2.87
C VAL A 87 21.50 -32.27 2.46
N ASN A 88 22.14 -31.12 2.25
CA ASN A 88 23.59 -31.06 1.94
C ASN A 88 24.47 -31.53 3.12
N ARG A 89 24.00 -31.39 4.36
CA ARG A 89 24.72 -31.83 5.57
C ARG A 89 24.47 -33.31 5.86
N ASP A 90 23.24 -33.75 5.68
CA ASP A 90 22.82 -35.13 5.90
C ASP A 90 21.71 -35.50 4.91
N PRO A 91 21.98 -36.41 3.96
CA PRO A 91 21.00 -36.85 2.97
C PRO A 91 19.76 -37.52 3.57
N SER A 92 19.79 -37.94 4.84
CA SER A 92 18.63 -38.53 5.52
C SER A 92 17.64 -37.49 6.05
N LEU A 93 18.05 -36.21 6.15
CA LEU A 93 17.19 -35.12 6.61
C LEU A 93 16.28 -34.61 5.49
N HIS A 94 15.14 -35.27 5.32
CA HIS A 94 14.06 -34.82 4.45
C HIS A 94 12.99 -34.05 5.23
N PHE A 95 12.73 -32.80 4.85
CA PHE A 95 11.67 -31.97 5.43
C PHE A 95 10.40 -32.06 4.57
N PRO A 96 9.27 -32.54 5.12
CA PRO A 96 7.98 -32.47 4.44
C PRO A 96 7.60 -31.03 4.11
N THR A 97 6.94 -30.84 2.96
CA THR A 97 6.56 -29.51 2.46
C THR A 97 5.76 -28.66 3.44
N PHE A 98 4.95 -29.29 4.30
CA PHE A 98 4.11 -28.61 5.29
C PHE A 98 4.52 -28.85 6.75
N GLN A 99 5.77 -29.24 7.01
CA GLN A 99 6.24 -29.44 8.39
C GLN A 99 6.11 -28.17 9.24
N MET A 100 6.36 -26.99 8.65
CA MET A 100 6.23 -25.69 9.31
C MET A 100 4.77 -25.25 9.50
N ALA A 101 3.82 -25.83 8.77
CA ALA A 101 2.42 -25.46 8.85
C ALA A 101 1.86 -25.66 10.26
N CYS A 102 2.34 -26.63 11.02
CA CYS A 102 1.91 -26.88 12.40
C CYS A 102 2.16 -25.66 13.32
N VAL A 103 3.25 -24.92 13.09
CA VAL A 103 3.59 -23.71 13.84
C VAL A 103 2.94 -22.47 13.23
N SER A 104 2.95 -22.37 11.90
CA SER A 104 2.44 -21.18 11.21
C SER A 104 0.91 -21.10 11.18
N LEU A 105 0.19 -22.23 11.23
CA LEU A 105 -1.28 -22.25 11.25
C LEU A 105 -1.89 -21.55 12.48
N PRO A 106 -1.50 -21.87 13.73
CA PRO A 106 -1.99 -21.15 14.91
C PRO A 106 -1.55 -19.67 14.89
N LEU A 107 -0.34 -19.38 14.41
CA LEU A 107 0.13 -17.99 14.27
C LEU A 107 -0.70 -17.21 13.25
N CYS A 108 -1.06 -17.82 12.13
CA CYS A 108 -1.96 -17.25 11.13
C CYS A 108 -3.35 -17.00 11.71
N PHE A 109 -3.86 -17.92 12.53
CA PHE A 109 -5.16 -17.76 13.18
C PHE A 109 -5.15 -16.57 14.16
N VAL A 110 -4.13 -16.47 15.01
CA VAL A 110 -3.95 -15.34 15.94
C VAL A 110 -3.78 -14.03 15.17
N GLY A 111 -2.96 -14.01 14.12
CA GLY A 111 -2.75 -12.84 13.27
C GLY A 111 -4.02 -12.39 12.54
N ALA A 112 -4.82 -13.34 12.06
CA ALA A 112 -6.11 -13.05 11.43
C ALA A 112 -7.10 -12.44 12.43
N ILE A 113 -7.23 -13.02 13.62
CA ILE A 113 -8.08 -12.47 14.70
C ILE A 113 -7.61 -11.07 15.08
N TYR A 114 -6.30 -10.89 15.27
CA TYR A 114 -5.71 -9.60 15.62
C TYR A 114 -6.07 -8.55 14.56
N MET A 115 -5.89 -8.86 13.27
CA MET A 115 -6.23 -7.92 12.21
C MET A 115 -7.73 -7.64 12.12
N ILE A 116 -8.61 -8.63 12.28
CA ILE A 116 -10.06 -8.41 12.24
C ILE A 116 -10.51 -7.48 13.37
N LEU A 117 -9.90 -7.58 14.56
CA LEU A 117 -10.24 -6.77 15.72
C LEU A 117 -9.60 -5.38 15.66
N TYR A 118 -8.30 -5.32 15.37
CA TYR A 118 -7.47 -4.13 15.56
C TYR A 118 -7.21 -3.32 14.27
N ALA A 119 -7.32 -3.90 13.07
CA ALA A 119 -7.14 -3.14 11.83
C ALA A 119 -8.03 -1.88 11.72
N PRO A 120 -9.34 -1.89 12.07
CA PRO A 120 -10.14 -0.67 12.00
C PRO A 120 -9.78 0.36 13.08
N MET A 121 -9.09 -0.03 14.15
CA MET A 121 -8.71 0.85 15.26
C MET A 121 -7.29 1.43 15.11
N LEU A 122 -6.32 0.61 14.68
CA LEU A 122 -4.91 1.00 14.56
C LEU A 122 -4.61 1.80 13.28
N LEU A 123 -5.38 1.60 12.22
CA LEU A 123 -5.17 2.24 10.93
C LEU A 123 -6.25 3.30 10.72
N PRO A 124 -6.04 4.56 11.14
CA PRO A 124 -7.00 5.64 10.89
C PRO A 124 -7.30 5.71 9.39
N ALA A 125 -8.57 5.85 9.04
CA ALA A 125 -9.09 5.83 7.66
C ALA A 125 -8.67 7.06 6.83
N THR A 126 -7.54 7.67 7.14
CA THR A 126 -7.19 9.03 6.73
C THR A 126 -5.89 9.04 5.98
N LEU A 127 -5.91 8.61 4.72
CA LEU A 127 -4.99 9.13 3.71
C LEU A 127 -5.78 9.29 2.40
N ILE A 128 -6.01 10.56 2.05
CA ILE A 128 -6.73 11.12 0.90
C ILE A 128 -8.24 11.32 1.15
N PRO A 129 -8.67 12.56 1.44
CA PRO A 129 -10.07 12.94 1.43
C PRO A 129 -10.71 12.54 0.10
N ARG A 130 -11.91 11.95 0.17
CA ARG A 130 -12.73 11.52 -0.98
C ARG A 130 -12.83 12.56 -2.11
N LYS A 131 -12.71 13.85 -1.79
CA LYS A 131 -12.72 14.98 -2.74
C LYS A 131 -11.48 15.07 -3.66
N GLU A 132 -10.32 14.55 -3.27
CA GLU A 132 -9.13 14.52 -4.14
C GLU A 132 -9.16 13.35 -5.12
N ARG A 133 -9.93 12.30 -4.82
CA ARG A 133 -9.96 11.05 -5.60
C ARG A 133 -10.78 11.15 -6.89
N GLU A 134 -11.85 11.94 -6.88
CA GLU A 134 -12.62 12.28 -8.09
C GLU A 134 -11.87 13.28 -8.99
N LYS A 135 -11.00 14.13 -8.41
CA LYS A 135 -10.13 15.03 -9.18
C LYS A 135 -8.92 14.31 -9.78
N ALA A 136 -8.34 13.32 -9.11
CA ALA A 136 -7.18 12.58 -9.60
C ALA A 136 -7.47 11.65 -10.80
N THR A 137 -8.74 11.37 -11.11
CA THR A 137 -9.11 10.63 -12.33
C THR A 137 -9.31 11.53 -13.55
N ALA A 138 -9.41 12.86 -13.36
CA ALA A 138 -9.65 13.83 -14.44
C ALA A 138 -8.54 14.89 -14.58
N THR A 139 -7.63 15.02 -13.62
CA THR A 139 -6.53 15.99 -13.67
C THR A 139 -5.19 15.25 -13.66
N GLU A 140 -4.31 15.66 -14.57
CA GLU A 140 -2.96 15.13 -14.81
C GLU A 140 -2.23 14.64 -13.56
N ARG A 141 -1.39 13.60 -13.73
CA ARG A 141 -0.52 13.07 -12.67
C ARG A 141 0.36 14.19 -12.11
N VAL A 142 -0.06 14.79 -11.00
CA VAL A 142 0.75 15.78 -10.29
C VAL A 142 1.89 15.05 -9.58
N PHE A 143 3.11 15.22 -10.08
CA PHE A 143 4.33 14.70 -9.45
C PHE A 143 4.89 15.74 -8.49
N CYS A 144 4.77 15.48 -7.18
CA CYS A 144 5.42 16.30 -6.16
C CYS A 144 6.87 15.85 -5.96
N ALA A 145 7.83 16.66 -6.39
CA ALA A 145 9.24 16.48 -6.06
C ALA A 145 9.64 17.35 -4.86
N ARG A 146 10.35 16.78 -3.88
CA ARG A 146 10.95 17.54 -2.78
C ARG A 146 12.40 17.86 -3.13
N LEU A 147 12.71 19.13 -3.31
CA LEU A 147 14.06 19.62 -3.59
C LEU A 147 14.64 20.25 -2.33
N LYS A 148 15.86 19.88 -1.96
CA LYS A 148 16.62 20.53 -0.88
C LYS A 148 17.56 21.56 -1.50
N VAL A 149 17.37 22.83 -1.16
CA VAL A 149 18.23 23.92 -1.63
C VAL A 149 19.53 23.89 -0.81
N GLY A 150 20.68 23.80 -1.50
CA GLY A 150 22.00 23.88 -0.87
C GLY A 150 22.41 25.33 -0.58
N GLU A 151 23.31 25.53 0.38
CA GLU A 151 23.78 26.86 0.82
C GLU A 151 24.45 27.69 -0.29
N LYS A 152 24.90 27.05 -1.38
CA LYS A 152 25.51 27.69 -2.56
C LYS A 152 24.58 27.76 -3.78
N ALA A 153 23.27 27.60 -3.59
CA ALA A 153 22.35 27.68 -4.70
C ALA A 153 22.37 29.10 -5.32
N PRO A 154 22.32 29.22 -6.66
CA PRO A 154 22.44 30.52 -7.35
C PRO A 154 21.27 31.48 -7.07
N PHE A 155 20.23 31.00 -6.37
CA PHE A 155 19.01 31.74 -6.01
C PHE A 155 18.98 32.15 -4.52
N VAL A 156 20.08 31.97 -3.78
CA VAL A 156 20.17 32.36 -2.37
C VAL A 156 20.13 33.89 -2.26
N GLY A 157 19.10 34.42 -1.61
CA GLY A 157 18.87 35.85 -1.45
C GLY A 157 17.99 36.49 -2.52
N GLN A 158 17.50 35.73 -3.49
CA GLN A 158 16.54 36.21 -4.51
C GLN A 158 15.09 35.96 -4.07
N THR A 159 14.18 36.83 -4.49
CA THR A 159 12.74 36.59 -4.31
C THR A 159 12.23 35.57 -5.33
N TYR A 160 11.08 34.93 -5.05
CA TYR A 160 10.52 33.86 -5.91
C TYR A 160 10.39 34.27 -7.39
N GLY A 161 9.95 35.52 -7.65
CA GLY A 161 9.82 36.05 -9.01
C GLY A 161 11.17 36.32 -9.71
N GLU A 162 12.23 36.62 -8.95
CA GLU A 162 13.57 36.86 -9.48
C GLU A 162 14.34 35.56 -9.74
N ALA A 163 14.02 34.51 -8.98
CA ALA A 163 14.69 33.21 -9.07
C ALA A 163 14.32 32.41 -10.33
N GLY A 164 13.32 32.84 -11.11
CA GLY A 164 12.92 32.17 -12.36
C GLY A 164 12.40 30.74 -12.13
N LEU A 165 11.88 30.43 -10.94
CA LEU A 165 11.32 29.11 -10.60
C LEU A 165 9.89 28.91 -11.14
N GLU A 166 9.38 29.86 -11.93
CA GLU A 166 8.13 29.73 -12.67
C GLU A 166 8.37 28.92 -13.95
N VAL A 167 8.35 27.59 -13.80
CA VAL A 167 8.46 26.65 -14.91
C VAL A 167 7.07 26.28 -15.43
N PRO A 168 6.79 26.41 -16.74
CA PRO A 168 5.51 25.99 -17.31
C PRO A 168 5.29 24.49 -17.06
N GLY A 169 4.19 24.15 -16.38
CA GLY A 169 3.83 22.77 -16.02
C GLY A 169 4.32 22.29 -14.65
N ALA A 170 5.02 23.12 -13.86
CA ALA A 170 5.38 22.78 -12.49
C ALA A 170 5.01 23.91 -11.51
N MET A 171 4.27 23.56 -10.46
CA MET A 171 3.82 24.49 -9.43
C MET A 171 4.46 24.13 -8.08
N ILE A 172 4.96 25.13 -7.36
CA ILE A 172 5.49 24.93 -6.02
C ILE A 172 4.34 24.83 -5.02
N VAL A 173 4.18 23.66 -4.41
CA VAL A 173 3.12 23.41 -3.42
C VAL A 173 3.54 23.87 -2.01
N ARG A 174 4.84 23.79 -1.68
CA ARG A 174 5.33 24.10 -0.33
C ARG A 174 6.81 24.45 -0.32
N ILE A 175 7.17 25.51 0.40
CA ILE A 175 8.56 25.88 0.73
C ILE A 175 8.72 25.77 2.24
N GLU A 176 9.74 25.03 2.69
CA GLU A 176 10.05 24.83 4.10
C GLU A 176 11.44 25.43 4.37
N ALA A 177 11.49 26.53 5.12
CA ALA A 177 12.75 27.15 5.52
C ALA A 177 13.23 26.55 6.85
N ALA A 178 14.55 26.56 7.09
CA ALA A 178 15.15 26.05 8.32
C ALA A 178 14.67 26.79 9.60
N SER A 179 14.13 28.01 9.45
CA SER A 179 13.59 28.85 10.54
C SER A 179 12.06 28.77 10.70
N GLY A 180 11.35 27.98 9.89
CA GLY A 180 9.91 27.80 9.99
C GLY A 180 9.16 27.75 8.65
N PHE A 181 7.87 27.46 8.72
CA PHE A 181 7.00 27.31 7.55
C PHE A 181 6.55 28.67 7.00
N ILE A 182 6.89 28.97 5.75
CA ILE A 182 6.25 30.06 5.00
C ILE A 182 5.07 29.43 4.25
N LYS A 183 3.87 29.58 4.81
CA LYS A 183 2.64 28.99 4.27
C LYS A 183 2.15 29.86 3.10
N TYR A 184 2.54 29.52 1.87
CA TYR A 184 1.89 30.08 0.69
C TYR A 184 0.53 29.40 0.50
N SER A 185 -0.54 30.09 0.89
CA SER A 185 -1.92 29.78 0.50
C SER A 185 -2.23 30.50 -0.82
N ALA A 186 -1.67 30.04 -1.93
CA ALA A 186 -2.20 30.41 -3.23
C ALA A 186 -3.45 29.56 -3.48
N LEU A 187 -4.58 30.17 -3.12
CA LEU A 187 -5.94 29.93 -3.61
C LEU A 187 -6.11 28.79 -4.63
N PHE A 188 -6.75 27.71 -4.17
CA PHE A 188 -7.64 26.92 -5.02
C PHE A 188 -8.79 27.83 -5.48
N GLN A 189 -8.58 28.66 -6.50
CA GLN A 189 -9.65 29.22 -7.30
C GLN A 189 -9.44 28.70 -8.71
N PHE A 190 -10.23 27.67 -9.04
CA PHE A 190 -10.47 27.32 -10.43
C PHE A 190 -11.03 28.58 -11.08
N ALA A 191 -10.30 29.11 -12.07
CA ALA A 191 -10.90 30.00 -13.03
C ALA A 191 -11.91 29.16 -13.81
N ASP A 192 -13.20 29.33 -13.47
CA ASP A 192 -14.23 29.29 -14.49
C ASP A 192 -13.82 30.36 -15.52
N SER A 193 -13.35 29.94 -16.67
CA SER A 193 -13.45 30.76 -17.87
C SER A 193 -14.40 30.03 -18.81
N ASP A 194 -15.58 30.61 -18.92
CA ASP A 194 -16.51 30.41 -20.01
C ASP A 194 -15.77 30.20 -21.33
N SER A 195 -16.13 29.12 -22.03
CA SER A 195 -15.96 29.02 -23.47
C SER A 195 -17.35 29.03 -24.10
N ASP A 196 -17.99 30.20 -24.04
CA ASP A 196 -18.98 30.63 -25.02
C ASP A 196 -18.22 31.43 -26.10
N SER A 197 -18.05 30.82 -27.28
CA SER A 197 -18.11 31.48 -28.60
C SER A 197 -17.55 30.53 -29.66
N ASP A 198 -18.44 29.81 -30.35
CA ASP A 198 -18.64 29.92 -31.80
C ASP A 198 -19.87 29.11 -32.24
#